data_AF-A0A926Z5P2-F1
#
_entry.id   AF-A0A926Z5P2-F1
#
_cell.length_a   1.000
_cell.length_b   1.000
_cell.length_c   1.000
_cell.angle_alpha   90.00
_cell.angle_beta   90.00
_cell.angle_gamma   90.00
#
_symmetry.space_group_name_H-M   'P 1'
#
loop_
_entity.id
_entity.type
_entity.pdbx_description
1 polymer ?
#
loop_
_entity_poly.entity_id
_entity_poly.type
_entity_poly.pdbx_seq_one_letter_code
_entity_poly.pdbx_strand_id
1 'polypeptide(L)'
;MNLKPYLEKEPFGEAADDKINEYIDKVKKEIKLRSLIIQAVKEIPKANNQIAVTVMEIRTQYNAINKSNLTDEIVHDLLIELSSPLAGYLGREKSDNGKNDRFYYLRDLQIN
;
A
#
# COMPACT_ATOMS: atom_id res chain seq x y z
N MET A 1 -10.20 29.29 27.09
CA MET A 1 -11.23 28.39 26.51
C MET A 1 -11.70 27.45 27.61
N ASN A 2 -13.00 27.46 27.93
CA ASN A 2 -13.57 26.58 28.94
C ASN A 2 -14.03 25.28 28.23
N LEU A 3 -13.33 24.18 28.50
CA LEU A 3 -13.52 22.87 27.83
C LEU A 3 -14.63 22.02 28.47
N LYS A 4 -15.10 22.42 29.67
CA LYS A 4 -16.08 21.69 30.47
C LYS A 4 -17.36 21.29 29.71
N PRO A 5 -17.96 22.14 28.84
CA PRO A 5 -19.20 21.78 28.13
C PRO A 5 -19.03 20.68 27.08
N TYR A 6 -17.80 20.46 26.58
CA TYR A 6 -17.49 19.45 25.57
C TYR A 6 -17.14 18.09 26.19
N LEU A 7 -16.81 18.10 27.49
CA LEU A 7 -16.62 16.92 28.31
C LEU A 7 -17.89 16.49 29.04
N GLU A 8 -19.00 17.24 28.89
CA GLU A 8 -20.31 17.02 29.55
C GLU A 8 -21.49 16.73 28.56
N LYS A 9 -21.23 16.46 27.27
CA LYS A 9 -22.22 15.94 26.31
C LYS A 9 -22.15 14.42 26.11
N GLU A 10 -23.26 13.74 26.38
CA GLU A 10 -23.46 12.35 25.94
C GLU A 10 -23.59 12.25 24.41
N PRO A 11 -23.08 11.15 23.81
CA PRO A 11 -22.32 10.09 24.46
C PRO A 11 -20.84 10.48 24.63
N PHE A 12 -20.38 10.42 25.88
CA PHE A 12 -19.00 10.73 26.26
C PHE A 12 -18.04 9.74 25.61
N GLY A 13 -17.09 10.24 24.82
CA GLY A 13 -16.08 9.39 24.22
C GLY A 13 -16.51 8.67 22.95
N GLU A 14 -17.81 8.53 22.64
CA GLU A 14 -18.27 7.87 21.41
C GLU A 14 -17.77 8.58 20.15
N ALA A 15 -17.82 9.92 20.12
CA ALA A 15 -17.24 10.68 19.01
C ALA A 15 -15.70 10.53 18.89
N ALA A 16 -15.01 10.23 20.00
CA ALA A 16 -13.57 9.95 19.98
C ALA A 16 -13.30 8.51 19.52
N ASP A 17 -14.10 7.55 19.97
CA ASP A 17 -14.05 6.15 19.56
C ASP A 17 -14.34 6.01 18.06
N ASP A 18 -15.32 6.73 17.53
CA ASP A 18 -15.63 6.78 16.10
C ASP A 18 -14.42 7.27 15.29
N LYS A 19 -13.73 8.31 15.76
CA LYS A 19 -12.52 8.82 15.08
C LYS A 19 -11.35 7.85 15.14
N ILE A 20 -11.20 7.14 16.26
CA ILE A 20 -10.19 6.09 16.39
C ILE A 20 -10.52 4.93 15.43
N ASN A 21 -11.78 4.51 15.36
CA ASN A 21 -12.22 3.44 14.48
C ASN A 21 -12.07 3.81 13.00
N GLU A 22 -12.46 5.03 12.60
CA GLU A 22 -12.22 5.58 11.26
C GLU A 22 -10.73 5.53 10.88
N TYR A 23 -9.85 5.91 11.81
CA TYR A 23 -8.41 5.87 11.61
C TYR A 23 -7.90 4.42 11.46
N ILE A 24 -8.33 3.50 12.34
CA ILE A 24 -7.97 2.09 12.27
C ILE A 24 -8.38 1.50 10.91
N ASP A 25 -9.60 1.80 10.44
CA ASP A 25 -10.09 1.31 9.16
C ASP A 25 -9.30 1.87 7.98
N LYS A 26 -8.89 3.15 8.07
CA LYS A 26 -7.98 3.74 7.07
C LYS A 26 -6.64 3.01 7.04
N VAL A 27 -6.01 2.80 8.21
CA VAL A 27 -4.72 2.08 8.31
C VAL A 27 -4.85 0.65 7.77
N LYS A 28 -5.93 -0.06 8.11
CA LYS A 28 -6.21 -1.41 7.57
C LYS A 28 -6.31 -1.42 6.06
N LYS A 29 -7.02 -0.46 5.45
CA LYS A 29 -7.12 -0.33 3.98
C LYS A 29 -5.75 -0.08 3.35
N GLU A 30 -4.93 0.78 3.97
CA GLU A 30 -3.57 1.09 3.51
C GLU A 30 -2.60 -0.10 3.61
N ILE A 31 -2.70 -0.91 4.67
CA ILE A 31 -1.95 -2.16 4.83
C ILE A 31 -2.39 -3.18 3.77
N LYS A 32 -3.71 -3.31 3.56
CA LYS A 32 -4.27 -4.22 2.55
C LYS A 32 -3.81 -3.86 1.14
N LEU A 33 -3.81 -2.58 0.80
CA LEU A 33 -3.26 -2.08 -0.47
C LEU A 33 -1.81 -2.55 -0.68
N ARG A 34 -0.94 -2.35 0.31
CA ARG A 34 0.47 -2.76 0.25
C ARG A 34 0.64 -4.26 0.05
N SER A 35 -0.11 -5.07 0.80
CA SER A 35 -0.05 -6.53 0.65
C SER A 35 -0.49 -6.98 -0.74
N LEU A 36 -1.56 -6.40 -1.29
CA LEU A 36 -2.03 -6.73 -2.64
C LEU A 36 -1.04 -6.28 -3.73
N ILE A 37 -0.35 -5.15 -3.57
CA ILE A 37 0.74 -4.75 -4.48
C ILE A 37 1.90 -5.75 -4.41
N ILE A 38 2.29 -6.22 -3.22
CA ILE A 38 3.31 -7.26 -3.07
C ILE A 38 2.88 -8.55 -3.78
N GLN A 39 1.61 -8.96 -3.64
CA GLN A 39 1.08 -10.13 -4.35
C GLN A 39 1.12 -9.94 -5.87
N ALA A 40 0.81 -8.76 -6.39
CA ALA A 40 0.96 -8.48 -7.82
C ALA A 40 2.41 -8.69 -8.28
N VAL A 41 3.39 -8.14 -7.54
CA VAL A 41 4.84 -8.33 -7.84
C VAL A 41 5.25 -9.80 -7.78
N LYS A 42 4.63 -10.61 -6.91
CA LYS A 42 4.89 -12.05 -6.77
C LYS A 42 4.30 -12.89 -7.90
N GLU A 43 3.10 -12.55 -8.38
CA GLU A 43 2.35 -13.39 -9.32
C GLU A 43 2.59 -13.07 -10.79
N ILE A 44 2.77 -11.80 -11.17
CA ILE A 44 3.03 -11.40 -12.57
C ILE A 44 4.22 -12.17 -13.19
N PRO A 45 5.38 -12.32 -12.51
CA PRO A 45 6.54 -12.95 -13.12
C PRO A 45 6.31 -14.42 -13.48
N LYS A 46 5.43 -15.12 -12.76
CA LYS A 46 5.09 -16.54 -12.99
C LYS A 46 4.36 -16.76 -14.31
N ALA A 47 3.56 -15.79 -14.74
CA ALA A 47 2.82 -15.86 -16.00
C ALA A 47 3.71 -15.58 -17.23
N ASN A 48 4.74 -14.75 -17.04
CA ASN A 48 5.54 -14.20 -18.14
C ASN A 48 7.00 -14.70 -18.17
N ASN A 49 7.36 -15.66 -17.31
CA ASN A 49 8.72 -16.19 -17.15
C ASN A 49 9.79 -15.08 -16.98
N GLN A 50 9.46 -14.07 -16.17
CA GLN A 50 10.36 -12.97 -15.81
C GLN A 50 10.74 -13.02 -14.33
N ILE A 51 11.73 -12.22 -13.91
CA ILE A 51 12.19 -12.14 -12.51
C ILE A 51 11.70 -10.85 -11.84
N ALA A 52 11.74 -9.73 -12.57
CA ALA A 52 11.33 -8.42 -12.09
C ALA A 52 10.31 -7.77 -13.03
N VAL A 53 9.41 -6.97 -12.47
CA VAL A 53 8.26 -6.38 -13.14
C VAL A 53 8.28 -4.86 -13.07
N THR A 54 7.77 -4.22 -14.11
CA THR A 54 7.70 -2.76 -14.22
C THR A 54 6.53 -2.19 -13.41
N VAL A 55 6.61 -0.92 -13.05
CA VAL A 55 5.52 -0.16 -12.41
C VAL A 55 4.21 -0.29 -13.20
N MET A 56 4.29 -0.16 -14.53
CA MET A 56 3.14 -0.24 -15.43
C MET A 56 2.44 -1.60 -15.38
N GLU A 57 3.20 -2.70 -15.39
CA GLU A 57 2.63 -4.06 -15.28
C GLU A 57 1.91 -4.25 -13.95
N ILE A 58 2.53 -3.84 -12.85
CA ILE A 58 1.96 -3.92 -11.50
C ILE A 58 0.68 -3.10 -11.41
N ARG A 59 0.70 -1.83 -11.84
CA ARG A 59 -0.46 -0.95 -11.84
C ARG A 59 -1.60 -1.55 -12.67
N THR A 60 -1.30 -2.04 -13.88
CA THR A 60 -2.30 -2.57 -14.81
C THR A 60 -2.99 -3.79 -14.21
N GLN A 61 -2.22 -4.74 -13.66
CA GLN A 61 -2.79 -5.93 -13.04
C GLN A 61 -3.59 -5.58 -11.77
N TYR A 62 -3.01 -4.76 -10.88
CA TYR A 62 -3.65 -4.36 -9.63
C TYR A 62 -4.99 -3.66 -9.88
N ASN A 63 -5.01 -2.68 -10.79
CA ASN A 63 -6.22 -1.95 -11.14
C ASN A 63 -7.30 -2.83 -11.78
N ALA A 64 -6.90 -3.78 -12.64
CA ALA A 64 -7.85 -4.72 -13.26
C ALA A 64 -8.51 -5.64 -12.23
N ILE A 65 -7.74 -6.19 -11.29
CA ILE A 65 -8.24 -7.12 -10.26
C ILE A 65 -9.09 -6.37 -9.22
N ASN A 66 -8.63 -5.21 -8.76
CA ASN A 66 -9.24 -4.50 -7.63
C ASN A 66 -10.22 -3.39 -8.05
N LYS A 67 -10.48 -3.22 -9.35
CA LYS A 67 -11.32 -2.15 -9.92
C LYS A 67 -10.91 -0.76 -9.42
N SER A 68 -9.61 -0.52 -9.33
CA SER A 68 -9.01 0.74 -8.87
C SER A 68 -8.45 1.56 -10.03
N ASN A 69 -8.07 2.80 -9.73
CA ASN A 69 -7.55 3.78 -10.68
C ASN A 69 -6.20 4.37 -10.21
N LEU A 70 -5.33 3.55 -9.62
CA LEU A 70 -4.00 4.02 -9.21
C LEU A 70 -3.20 4.49 -10.43
N THR A 71 -2.42 5.56 -10.25
CA THR A 71 -1.50 6.09 -11.26
C THR A 71 -0.12 5.45 -11.14
N ASP A 72 0.73 5.62 -12.16
CA ASP A 72 2.10 5.10 -12.12
C ASP A 72 2.92 5.75 -11.00
N GLU A 73 2.69 7.04 -10.71
CA GLU A 73 3.39 7.76 -9.64
C GLU A 73 3.05 7.17 -8.27
N ILE A 74 1.77 6.93 -7.99
CA ILE A 74 1.33 6.35 -6.71
C ILE A 74 1.88 4.94 -6.53
N VAL A 75 1.82 4.12 -7.59
CA VAL A 75 2.34 2.75 -7.54
C VAL A 75 3.86 2.77 -7.37
N HIS A 76 4.56 3.64 -8.09
CA HIS A 76 6.01 3.80 -7.95
C HIS A 76 6.39 4.17 -6.51
N ASP A 77 5.76 5.18 -5.90
CA ASP A 77 6.07 5.60 -4.52
C ASP A 77 5.82 4.48 -3.50
N LEU A 78 4.75 3.70 -3.67
CA LEU A 78 4.50 2.50 -2.86
C LEU A 78 5.61 1.46 -3.05
N LEU A 79 6.05 1.22 -4.27
CA LEU A 79 7.11 0.25 -4.55
C LEU A 79 8.47 0.71 -4.00
N ILE A 80 8.75 2.02 -3.99
CA ILE A 80 9.92 2.59 -3.29
C ILE A 80 9.85 2.33 -1.80
N GLU A 81 8.71 2.64 -1.17
CA GLU A 81 8.49 2.37 0.26
C GLU A 81 8.72 0.89 0.58
N LEU A 82 8.09 -0.01 -0.17
CA LEU A 82 8.14 -1.46 0.02
C LEU A 82 9.52 -2.06 -0.27
N SER A 83 10.34 -1.38 -1.08
CA SER A 83 11.73 -1.76 -1.37
C SER A 83 12.75 -1.10 -0.46
N SER A 84 12.32 -0.20 0.43
CA SER A 84 13.22 0.44 1.37
C SER A 84 13.86 -0.59 2.30
N PRO A 85 15.08 -0.34 2.82
CA PRO A 85 15.73 -1.23 3.78
C PRO A 85 14.88 -1.50 5.03
N LEU A 86 14.01 -0.56 5.41
CA LEU A 86 13.12 -0.70 6.55
C LEU A 86 11.97 -1.68 6.24
N ALA A 87 11.34 -1.58 5.07
CA ALA A 87 10.21 -2.42 4.69
C ALA A 87 10.67 -3.82 4.20
N GLY A 88 11.59 -3.84 3.23
CA GLY A 88 12.24 -5.05 2.73
C GLY A 88 11.29 -6.13 2.22
N TYR A 89 10.14 -5.75 1.64
CA TYR A 89 9.20 -6.71 1.04
C TYR A 89 9.54 -6.99 -0.42
N LEU A 90 10.12 -5.99 -1.09
CA LEU A 90 10.47 -6.03 -2.50
C LEU A 90 11.96 -5.67 -2.69
N GLY A 91 12.55 -6.18 -3.75
CA GLY A 91 13.81 -5.69 -4.29
C GLY A 91 13.55 -4.77 -5.49
N ARG A 92 14.53 -3.90 -5.78
CA ARG A 92 14.46 -2.90 -6.85
C ARG A 92 15.71 -2.95 -7.72
N GLU A 93 15.51 -3.06 -9.03
CA GLU A 93 16.51 -2.84 -10.06
C GLU A 93 16.33 -1.41 -10.57
N LYS A 94 17.24 -0.52 -10.18
CA LYS A 94 17.14 0.91 -10.49
C LYS A 94 17.55 1.19 -11.94
N SER A 95 16.74 1.94 -12.66
CA SER A 95 17.08 2.47 -13.98
C SER A 95 17.71 3.87 -13.89
N ASP A 96 18.43 4.28 -14.93
CA ASP A 96 19.10 5.58 -15.00
C ASP A 96 18.13 6.77 -14.89
N ASN A 97 16.89 6.59 -15.33
CA ASN A 97 15.85 7.61 -15.34
C ASN A 97 14.78 7.42 -14.25
N GLY A 98 14.89 6.39 -13.39
CA GLY A 98 13.92 6.00 -12.35
C GLY A 98 12.55 5.51 -12.87
N LYS A 99 12.11 5.99 -14.04
CA LYS A 99 10.82 5.64 -14.67
C LYS A 99 10.74 4.19 -15.13
N ASN A 100 11.89 3.55 -15.32
CA ASN A 100 11.99 2.18 -15.81
C ASN A 100 12.48 1.22 -14.72
N ASP A 101 12.35 1.61 -13.45
CA ASP A 101 12.65 0.73 -12.34
C ASP A 101 11.82 -0.56 -12.42
N ARG A 102 12.47 -1.67 -12.11
CA ARG A 102 11.83 -2.97 -12.00
C ARG A 102 11.89 -3.44 -10.57
N PHE A 103 10.86 -4.18 -10.17
CA PHE A 103 10.69 -4.66 -8.80
C PHE A 103 10.53 -6.18 -8.80
N TYR A 104 11.10 -6.84 -7.80
CA TYR A 104 11.01 -8.28 -7.62
C TYR A 104 10.63 -8.63 -6.19
N TYR A 105 9.99 -9.77 -6.03
CA TYR A 105 9.47 -10.21 -4.75
C TYR A 105 10.58 -10.72 -3.82
N LEU A 106 10.51 -10.36 -2.53
CA LEU A 106 11.38 -10.93 -1.49
C LEU A 106 10.57 -11.71 -0.43
N ARG A 107 9.49 -11.13 0.09
CA ARG A 107 8.66 -11.76 1.14
C ARG A 107 7.26 -11.16 1.22
N ASP A 108 6.32 -11.91 1.81
CA ASP A 108 4.95 -11.47 2.02
C ASP A 108 4.84 -10.46 3.17
N LEU A 109 3.91 -9.50 3.04
CA LEU A 109 3.36 -8.75 4.16
C LEU A 109 2.17 -9.52 4.72
N GLN A 110 2.37 -10.15 5.88
CA GLN A 110 1.33 -10.89 6.58
C GLN A 110 0.27 -9.90 7.11
N ILE A 111 -0.99 -10.15 6.76
CA ILE A 111 -2.14 -9.44 7.31
C ILE A 111 -2.89 -10.43 8.19
N ASN A 112 -3.03 -10.09 9.47
CA ASN A 112 -3.87 -10.82 10.41
C ASN A 112 -5.30 -10.30 10.39
#